data_AF-A0A0G0LCN3-F1
#
_entry.id   AF-A0A0G0LCN3-F1
#
_cell.length_a   1.000
_cell.length_b   1.000
_cell.length_c   1.000
_cell.angle_alpha   90.00
_cell.angle_beta   90.00
_cell.angle_gamma   90.00
#
_symmetry.space_group_name_H-M   'P 1'
#
loop_
_entity.id
_entity.type
_entity.pdbx_description
1 polymer ?
#
loop_
_entity_poly.entity_id
_entity_poly.type
_entity_poly.pdbx_seq_one_letter_code
_entity_poly.pdbx_strand_id
1 'polypeptide(L)' 'MDPVVRVVVEDPVVRVVVESEDAISNHPARVLVYKNNRLIAEVVAKVEPQQGADGKYYPSVTLKSS' A
#
# COMPACT_ATOMS: atom_id res chain seq x y z
N MET A 1 -15.31 15.46 -6.96
CA MET A 1 -15.05 14.15 -6.35
C MET A 1 -15.28 13.13 -7.44
N ASP A 2 -14.21 12.65 -8.05
CA ASP A 2 -14.28 11.63 -9.09
C ASP A 2 -14.67 10.27 -8.48
N PRO A 3 -15.47 9.46 -9.17
CA PRO A 3 -15.83 8.13 -8.68
C PRO A 3 -14.62 7.21 -8.72
N VAL A 4 -14.29 6.61 -7.58
CA VAL A 4 -13.28 5.56 -7.43
C VAL A 4 -13.66 4.38 -8.34
N VAL A 5 -12.82 4.10 -9.34
CA VAL A 5 -13.02 3.01 -10.30
C VAL A 5 -12.78 1.67 -9.60
N ARG A 6 -13.84 0.89 -9.40
CA ARG A 6 -13.75 -0.51 -8.92
C ARG A 6 -13.47 -1.42 -10.12
N VAL A 7 -12.21 -1.75 -10.37
CA VAL A 7 -11.85 -2.79 -11.35
C VAL A 7 -12.08 -4.15 -10.70
N VAL A 8 -13.10 -4.87 -11.14
CA VAL A 8 -13.33 -6.28 -10.80
C VAL A 8 -12.83 -7.11 -11.99
N VAL A 9 -11.72 -7.84 -11.81
CA VAL A 9 -11.23 -8.80 -12.80
C VAL A 9 -11.83 -10.17 -12.45
N GLU A 10 -12.58 -10.76 -13.38
CA GLU A 10 -13.23 -12.07 -13.22
C GLU A 10 -12.23 -13.23 -13.33
N ASP A 11 -11.61 -13.57 -12.21
CA ASP A 11 -11.19 -14.92 -11.85
C ASP A 11 -11.69 -15.09 -10.42
N PRO A 12 -12.54 -16.09 -10.09
CA PRO A 12 -13.38 -16.00 -8.91
C PRO A 12 -12.52 -15.82 -7.66
N VAL A 13 -12.80 -14.68 -7.06
CA VAL A 13 -12.50 -14.31 -5.68
C VAL A 13 -11.12 -13.71 -5.39
N VAL A 14 -10.45 -13.05 -6.33
CA VAL A 14 -9.41 -12.07 -5.93
C VAL A 14 -10.05 -10.71 -5.64
N ARG A 15 -9.94 -10.24 -4.39
CA ARG A 15 -10.45 -8.93 -3.93
C ARG A 15 -9.30 -8.07 -3.43
N VAL A 16 -9.12 -6.90 -4.03
CA VAL A 16 -8.17 -5.88 -3.54
C VAL A 16 -8.93 -4.85 -2.71
N VAL A 17 -8.43 -4.54 -1.53
CA VAL A 17 -8.96 -3.52 -0.63
C VAL A 17 -7.86 -2.49 -0.38
N VAL A 18 -8.14 -1.22 -0.67
CA VAL A 18 -7.27 -0.09 -0.34
C VAL A 18 -7.78 0.51 0.95
N GLU A 19 -7.01 0.41 2.04
CA GLU A 19 -7.39 1.00 3.34
C GLU A 19 -7.01 2.48 3.43
N SER A 20 -5.91 2.88 2.79
CA SER A 20 -5.46 4.26 2.68
C SER A 20 -4.62 4.44 1.42
N GLU A 21 -4.91 5.49 0.66
CA GLU A 21 -4.16 5.88 -0.54
C GLU A 21 -2.97 6.79 -0.18
N ASP A 22 -3.08 7.53 0.94
CA ASP A 22 -2.05 8.44 1.41
C ASP A 22 -1.14 7.77 2.44
N ALA A 23 0.18 7.93 2.24
CA ALA A 23 1.20 7.57 3.22
C ALA A 23 1.75 8.85 3.86
N ILE A 24 1.26 9.19 5.06
CA ILE A 24 1.84 10.25 5.90
C ILE A 24 2.66 9.62 7.03
N SER A 25 3.57 10.38 7.65
CA SER A 25 4.60 9.91 8.60
C SER A 25 4.10 9.06 9.78
N ASN A 26 2.79 8.95 10.01
CA ASN A 26 2.18 8.08 11.03
C ASN A 26 1.00 7.24 10.51
N HIS A 27 0.61 7.34 9.23
CA HIS A 27 -0.48 6.57 8.63
C HIS A 27 0.04 5.97 7.32
N PRO A 28 0.47 4.70 7.33
CA PRO A 28 0.97 4.06 6.13
C PRO A 28 -0.18 3.80 5.15
N ALA A 29 0.11 3.91 3.85
CA ALA A 29 -0.82 3.42 2.83
C ALA A 29 -0.80 1.88 2.83
N ARG A 30 -1.97 1.27 2.72
CA ARG A 30 -2.15 -0.17 2.87
C ARG A 30 -3.07 -0.70 1.79
N VAL A 31 -2.59 -1.74 1.11
CA VAL A 31 -3.36 -2.48 0.11
C VAL A 31 -3.38 -3.95 0.52
N LEU A 32 -4.57 -4.51 0.65
CA LEU A 32 -4.81 -5.88 1.07
C LEU A 32 -5.38 -6.67 -0.10
N VAL A 33 -4.76 -7.80 -0.43
CA VAL A 33 -5.17 -8.69 -1.50
C VAL A 33 -5.72 -9.97 -0.90
N TYR A 34 -6.98 -10.25 -1.15
CA TYR A 34 -7.68 -11.45 -0.69
C TYR A 34 -7.91 -12.41 -1.84
N LYS A 35 -7.82 -13.72 -1.58
CA LYS A 35 -8.36 -14.78 -2.43
C LYS A 35 -9.35 -15.61 -1.63
N ASN A 36 -10.58 -15.80 -2.09
CA ASN A 36 -11.61 -16.57 -1.36
C ASN A 36 -11.79 -16.09 0.09
N ASN A 37 -11.85 -14.77 0.32
CA ASN A 37 -11.88 -14.11 1.63
C ASN A 37 -10.65 -14.34 2.54
N ARG A 38 -9.61 -15.04 2.08
CA ARG A 38 -8.34 -15.18 2.78
C ARG A 38 -7.35 -14.13 2.30
N LEU A 39 -6.69 -13.41 3.21
CA LEU A 39 -5.60 -12.49 2.86
C LEU A 39 -4.44 -13.32 2.28
N ILE A 40 -4.01 -13.00 1.06
CA ILE A 40 -2.90 -13.68 0.36
C ILE A 40 -1.70 -12.76 0.14
N ALA A 41 -1.87 -11.45 0.20
CA ALA A 41 -0.79 -10.49 0.19
C ALA A 41 -1.22 -9.19 0.87
N GLU A 42 -0.28 -8.55 1.54
CA GLU A 42 -0.40 -7.19 2.05
C GLU A 42 0.76 -6.35 1.50
N VAL A 43 0.44 -5.17 0.98
CA VAL A 43 1.43 -4.17 0.56
C VAL A 43 1.27 -2.95 1.44
N VAL A 44 2.34 -2.62 2.17
CA VAL A 44 2.41 -1.45 3.05
C VAL A 44 3.41 -0.46 2.48
N ALA A 45 2.98 0.77 2.22
CA ALA A 45 3.86 1.88 1.92
C ALA A 45 4.03 2.75 3.18
N LYS A 46 5.28 2.93 3.61
CA LYS A 46 5.64 3.79 4.75
C LYS A 46 6.53 4.93 4.29
N VAL A 47 6.35 6.10 4.88
CA VAL A 47 7.30 7.19 4.76
C VAL A 47 8.18 7.16 6.00
N GLU A 48 9.44 6.78 5.82
CA GLU A 48 10.44 6.73 6.89
C GLU A 48 11.69 7.50 6.43
N PRO A 49 12.34 8.25 7.33
CA PRO A 49 13.56 8.97 6.98
C PRO A 49 14.70 7.98 6.72
N GLN A 50 15.35 8.08 5.57
CA GLN A 50 16.57 7.33 5.26
C GLN A 50 17.76 8.25 5.06
N GLN A 51 18.94 7.76 5.44
CA GLN A 51 20.18 8.52 5.33
C GLN A 51 20.73 8.44 3.91
N GLY A 52 20.97 9.60 3.30
CA GLY A 52 21.62 9.74 2.01
C GLY A 52 23.14 9.61 2.11
N ALA A 53 23.79 9.52 0.96
CA ALA A 53 25.25 9.44 0.86
C ALA A 53 25.98 10.69 1.40
N ASP A 54 25.27 11.82 1.53
CA ASP A 54 25.76 13.07 2.12
C ASP A 54 25.59 13.13 3.64
N GLY A 55 25.10 12.05 4.25
CA GLY A 55 24.85 11.93 5.68
C GLY A 55 23.56 12.59 6.17
N LYS A 56 22.77 13.24 5.30
CA LYS A 56 21.48 13.87 5.65
C LYS A 56 20.33 12.87 5.56
N TYR A 57 19.22 13.17 6.23
CA TYR A 57 18.02 12.33 6.21
C TYR A 57 16.96 12.91 5.28
N TYR A 58 16.34 12.03 4.50
CA TYR A 58 15.30 12.38 3.53
C TYR A 58 14.06 11.52 3.76
N PRO A 59 12.85 12.07 3.59
CA PRO A 59 11.64 11.27 3.63
C PRO A 59 11.64 10.30 2.45
N SER A 60 11.66 9.01 2.76
CA SER A 60 11.72 7.94 1.75
C SER A 60 10.50 7.05 1.85
N VAL A 61 9.86 6.78 0.70
CA VAL A 61 8.78 5.81 0.61
C VAL A 61 9.39 4.42 0.51
N THR A 62 9.09 3.56 1.49
CA THR A 62 9.47 2.15 1.48
C THR A 62 8.24 1.31 1.24
N LEU A 63 8.30 0.41 0.26
CA LEU A 63 7.27 -0.58 -0.03
C LEU A 63 7.68 -1.92 0.60
N LYS A 64 6.81 -2.49 1.43
CA LYS A 64 6.98 -3.83 1.97
C LYS A 64 5.79 -4.70 1.56
N SER A 65 6.09 -5.88 1.01
CA SER A 65 5.10 -6.92 0.73
C SER A 65 5.30 -8.11 1.66
N SER A 66 4.21 -8.71 2.14
CA SER A 66 4.19 -9.97 2.89
C SER A 66 3.03 -10.87 2.48
#